data_AF-F0QX63-F1
#
_entry.id   AF-F0QX63-F1
#
_cell.length_a   1.000
_cell.length_b   1.000
_cell.length_c   1.000
_cell.angle_alpha   90.00
_cell.angle_beta   90.00
_cell.angle_gamma   90.00
#
_symmetry.space_group_name_H-M   'P 1'
#
loop_
_entity.id
_entity.type
_entity.pdbx_description
1 polymer ?
#
loop_
_entity_poly.entity_id
_entity_poly.type
_entity_poly.pdbx_seq_one_letter_code
_entity_poly.pdbx_strand_id
1 'polypeptide(L)'
;MAQVGNEEQIIKEIMNALSGSARYMADEIRSTFSKYVDIYKGVSGFETQQVSLGTVENSKRVFLIQSSITEPNYDSNNYLVNAFKGFFNINENFYPTYLMGGIECYMQSSPSEPSGVKVSGSMVSAYNGVESVEDKDMGQVICAKKASIRFSDNVGGEVSVDPSDLFRVALDVINNVRSKFSGIRDDFVNTYGFEPGDITLTGNEVMLSTLFDLNMSSTMRDYIQRVFSSIVPEQTPELMGLGLLCGAQPDLVFSYDDAEKILVLGHPHKVSSGDCLKYSIIKYL
;
A
#
# COMPACT_ATOMS: atom_id res chain seq x y z
N MET A 1 19.29 29.14 -18.90
CA MET A 1 18.17 29.39 -17.97
C MET A 1 16.78 29.15 -18.55
N ALA A 2 16.58 29.00 -19.87
CA ALA A 2 15.26 28.72 -20.46
C ALA A 2 14.86 27.22 -20.50
N GLN A 3 15.82 26.29 -20.38
CA GLN A 3 15.60 24.84 -20.51
C GLN A 3 14.98 24.23 -19.23
N VAL A 4 15.43 24.68 -18.05
CA VAL A 4 14.99 24.17 -16.73
C VAL A 4 13.50 24.40 -16.47
N GLY A 5 12.95 25.52 -16.94
CA GLY A 5 11.51 25.81 -16.77
C GLY A 5 10.59 24.92 -17.61
N ASN A 6 11.09 24.35 -18.71
CA ASN A 6 10.30 23.47 -19.57
C ASN A 6 10.23 22.04 -19.00
N GLU A 7 11.33 21.55 -18.44
CA GLU A 7 11.39 20.22 -17.82
C GLU A 7 10.48 20.11 -16.59
N GLU A 8 10.53 21.11 -15.70
CA GLU A 8 9.64 21.18 -14.54
C GLU A 8 8.16 21.20 -14.95
N GLN A 9 7.82 22.00 -15.97
CA GLN A 9 6.46 22.10 -16.47
C GLN A 9 5.99 20.75 -17.05
N ILE A 10 6.82 20.08 -17.85
CA ILE A 10 6.51 18.78 -18.44
C ILE A 10 6.29 17.73 -17.35
N ILE A 11 7.18 17.66 -16.35
CA ILE A 11 7.04 16.71 -15.23
C ILE A 11 5.74 16.97 -14.47
N LYS A 12 5.43 18.23 -14.17
CA LYS A 12 4.20 18.62 -13.50
C LYS A 12 2.94 18.23 -14.29
N GLU A 13 2.94 18.46 -15.61
CA GLU A 13 1.84 18.08 -16.50
C GLU A 13 1.62 16.56 -16.53
N ILE A 14 2.71 15.79 -16.69
CA ILE A 14 2.66 14.32 -16.66
C ILE A 14 2.13 13.83 -15.31
N MET A 15 2.65 14.35 -14.20
CA MET A 15 2.23 13.94 -12.86
C MET A 15 0.76 14.28 -12.57
N ASN A 16 0.26 15.42 -13.07
CA ASN A 16 -1.15 15.76 -12.97
C ASN A 16 -2.03 14.82 -13.80
N ALA A 17 -1.58 14.43 -14.99
CA ALA A 17 -2.28 13.46 -15.80
C ALA A 17 -2.30 12.07 -15.13
N LEU A 18 -1.17 11.60 -14.59
CA LEU A 18 -1.10 10.36 -13.80
C LEU A 18 -2.04 10.39 -12.58
N SER A 19 -2.09 11.52 -11.87
CA SER A 19 -2.99 11.70 -10.73
C SER A 19 -4.47 11.63 -11.14
N GLY A 20 -4.83 12.28 -12.26
CA GLY A 20 -6.17 12.22 -12.83
C GLY A 20 -6.56 10.80 -13.22
N SER A 21 -5.68 10.11 -13.95
CA SER A 21 -5.87 8.71 -14.35
C SER A 21 -6.02 7.78 -13.14
N ALA A 22 -5.25 8.00 -12.07
CA ALA A 22 -5.33 7.16 -10.88
C ALA A 22 -6.63 7.36 -10.12
N ARG A 23 -7.20 8.56 -10.14
CA ARG A 23 -8.55 8.80 -9.59
C ARG A 23 -9.60 7.95 -10.33
N TYR A 24 -9.53 7.89 -11.66
CA TYR A 24 -10.41 7.01 -12.42
C TYR A 24 -10.21 5.54 -12.03
N MET A 25 -8.97 5.09 -11.88
CA MET A 25 -8.69 3.72 -11.43
C MET A 25 -9.18 3.45 -10.01
N ALA A 26 -9.04 4.40 -9.09
CA ALA A 26 -9.59 4.31 -7.74
C ALA A 26 -11.13 4.20 -7.75
N ASP A 27 -11.79 4.94 -8.65
CA ASP A 27 -13.25 4.86 -8.84
C ASP A 27 -13.67 3.52 -9.48
N GLU A 28 -12.90 2.99 -10.44
CA GLU A 28 -13.11 1.65 -11.02
C GLU A 28 -12.98 0.56 -9.96
N ILE A 29 -11.95 0.65 -9.11
CA ILE A 29 -11.73 -0.24 -7.97
C ILE A 29 -12.89 -0.12 -6.99
N ARG A 30 -13.28 1.09 -6.60
CA ARG A 30 -14.40 1.30 -5.68
C ARG A 30 -15.69 0.72 -6.24
N SER A 31 -15.97 0.92 -7.54
CA SER A 31 -17.15 0.37 -8.20
C SER A 31 -17.13 -1.16 -8.22
N THR A 32 -16.00 -1.76 -8.61
CA THR A 32 -15.84 -3.21 -8.77
C THR A 32 -15.80 -3.94 -7.44
N PHE A 33 -15.12 -3.37 -6.45
CA PHE A 33 -14.84 -3.99 -5.16
C PHE A 33 -15.64 -3.41 -3.99
N SER A 34 -16.65 -2.56 -4.24
CA SER A 34 -17.44 -1.84 -3.22
C SER A 34 -17.82 -2.70 -2.01
N LYS A 35 -18.42 -3.87 -2.23
CA LYS A 35 -18.84 -4.79 -1.15
C LYS A 35 -17.66 -5.26 -0.28
N TYR A 36 -16.49 -5.48 -0.88
CA TYR A 36 -15.28 -5.91 -0.16
C TYR A 36 -14.60 -4.74 0.55
N VAL A 37 -14.63 -3.56 -0.08
CA VAL A 37 -14.20 -2.30 0.54
C VAL A 37 -15.04 -2.00 1.78
N ASP A 38 -16.35 -2.28 1.76
CA ASP A 38 -17.22 -2.13 2.93
C ASP A 38 -16.85 -3.09 4.07
N ILE A 39 -16.55 -4.35 3.76
CA ILE A 39 -16.02 -5.31 4.75
C ILE A 39 -14.71 -4.79 5.33
N TYR A 40 -13.77 -4.40 4.46
CA TYR A 40 -12.50 -3.83 4.87
C TYR A 40 -12.67 -2.60 5.76
N LYS A 41 -13.63 -1.72 5.45
CA LYS A 41 -13.95 -0.54 6.26
C LYS A 41 -14.53 -0.93 7.62
N GLY A 42 -15.37 -1.96 7.67
CA GLY A 42 -15.86 -2.54 8.92
C GLY A 42 -14.75 -3.17 9.78
N VAL A 43 -13.64 -3.57 9.16
CA VAL A 43 -12.46 -4.12 9.83
C VAL A 43 -11.51 -3.01 10.29
N SER A 44 -11.05 -2.18 9.36
CA SER A 44 -9.98 -1.22 9.60
C SER A 44 -10.46 0.12 10.11
N GLY A 45 -11.73 0.50 9.91
CA GLY A 45 -12.29 1.80 10.28
C GLY A 45 -12.19 2.87 9.18
N PHE A 46 -11.53 2.59 8.06
CA PHE A 46 -11.40 3.52 6.93
C PHE A 46 -11.45 2.76 5.59
N GLU A 47 -11.55 3.50 4.49
CA GLU A 47 -11.57 2.93 3.14
C GLU A 47 -10.17 3.03 2.51
N THR A 48 -9.80 2.07 1.66
CA THR A 48 -8.61 2.15 0.81
C THR A 48 -8.88 1.48 -0.53
N GLN A 49 -8.20 1.94 -1.58
CA GLN A 49 -8.26 1.37 -2.94
C GLN A 49 -6.98 0.60 -3.28
N GLN A 50 -6.10 0.34 -2.31
CA GLN A 50 -4.95 -0.54 -2.50
C GLN A 50 -5.43 -2.00 -2.57
N VAL A 51 -5.71 -2.43 -3.79
CA VAL A 51 -6.08 -3.79 -4.14
C VAL A 51 -4.90 -4.46 -4.83
N SER A 52 -4.53 -5.66 -4.38
CA SER A 52 -3.50 -6.47 -4.99
C SER A 52 -4.11 -7.79 -5.46
N LEU A 53 -3.89 -8.14 -6.73
CA LEU A 53 -4.27 -9.45 -7.24
C LEU A 53 -3.16 -10.44 -6.90
N GLY A 54 -3.47 -11.44 -6.09
CA GLY A 54 -2.56 -12.51 -5.73
C GLY A 54 -2.61 -13.66 -6.73
N THR A 55 -1.47 -14.32 -6.93
CA THR A 55 -1.42 -15.65 -7.52
C THR A 55 -1.69 -16.69 -6.43
N VAL A 56 -2.89 -17.28 -6.46
CA VAL A 56 -3.02 -18.71 -6.74
C VAL A 56 -2.10 -19.65 -5.95
N GLU A 57 -2.49 -20.01 -4.73
CA GLU A 57 -2.27 -21.41 -4.30
C GLU A 57 -3.17 -22.30 -5.18
N ASN A 58 -2.59 -23.25 -5.92
CA ASN A 58 -3.34 -24.31 -6.63
C ASN A 58 -4.39 -23.84 -7.65
N SER A 59 -4.05 -22.96 -8.59
CA SER A 59 -4.96 -22.38 -9.60
C SER A 59 -6.09 -21.42 -9.10
N LYS A 60 -6.09 -20.92 -7.85
CA LYS A 60 -7.17 -20.11 -7.24
C LYS A 60 -6.95 -18.58 -7.22
N ARG A 61 -7.89 -17.80 -7.74
CA ARG A 61 -7.79 -16.31 -7.71
C ARG A 61 -8.02 -15.78 -6.28
N VAL A 62 -7.04 -15.04 -5.79
CA VAL A 62 -7.09 -14.34 -4.49
C VAL A 62 -6.86 -12.85 -4.76
N PHE A 63 -7.56 -11.99 -4.05
CA PHE A 63 -7.23 -10.56 -4.01
C PHE A 63 -7.16 -10.09 -2.57
N LEU A 64 -6.31 -9.09 -2.33
CA LEU A 64 -6.15 -8.45 -1.04
C LEU A 64 -6.61 -7.01 -1.12
N ILE A 65 -7.37 -6.57 -0.13
CA ILE A 65 -7.63 -5.15 0.12
C ILE A 65 -6.98 -4.84 1.46
N GLN A 66 -6.00 -3.93 1.45
CA GLN A 66 -5.15 -3.74 2.60
C GLN A 66 -4.72 -2.30 2.77
N SER A 67 -4.42 -1.96 4.01
CA SER A 67 -3.59 -0.82 4.33
C SER A 67 -2.37 -1.26 5.10
N SER A 68 -1.32 -0.46 5.01
CA SER A 68 -0.08 -0.76 5.67
C SER A 68 0.57 0.43 6.36
N ILE A 69 1.42 0.09 7.33
CA ILE A 69 2.34 0.99 8.00
C ILE A 69 3.74 0.41 7.82
N THR A 70 4.69 1.23 7.40
CA THR A 70 6.10 0.86 7.25
C THR A 70 6.98 1.69 8.17
N GLU A 71 7.82 1.03 8.97
CA GLU A 71 8.86 1.65 9.80
C GLU A 71 10.16 0.89 9.56
N PRO A 72 10.94 1.25 8.52
CA PRO A 72 12.01 0.38 8.01
C PRO A 72 13.24 0.33 8.91
N ASN A 73 13.40 1.28 9.84
CA ASN A 73 14.54 1.39 10.73
C ASN A 73 14.12 1.08 12.17
N TYR A 74 14.98 0.40 12.93
CA TYR A 74 14.74 0.17 14.34
C TYR A 74 14.77 1.46 15.16
N ASP A 75 13.70 1.68 15.92
CA ASP A 75 13.67 2.59 17.06
C ASP A 75 12.76 1.96 18.12
N SER A 76 13.22 1.94 19.38
CA SER A 76 12.42 1.48 20.52
C SER A 76 11.09 2.23 20.71
N ASN A 77 10.96 3.43 20.12
CA ASN A 77 9.80 4.30 20.21
C ASN A 77 8.89 4.27 18.96
N ASN A 78 9.27 3.55 17.91
CA ASN A 78 8.44 3.36 16.72
C ASN A 78 7.12 2.66 17.06
N TYR A 79 6.06 2.92 16.28
CA TYR A 79 4.71 2.40 16.57
C TYR A 79 4.66 0.88 16.52
N LEU A 80 5.28 0.28 15.50
CA LEU A 80 5.30 -1.17 15.30
C LEU A 80 6.06 -1.85 16.44
N VAL A 81 7.25 -1.35 16.79
CA VAL A 81 8.05 -1.88 17.90
C VAL A 81 7.29 -1.79 19.22
N ASN A 82 6.71 -0.63 19.52
CA ASN A 82 5.94 -0.42 20.75
C ASN A 82 4.71 -1.33 20.85
N ALA A 83 4.03 -1.56 19.74
CA ALA A 83 2.84 -2.39 19.70
C ALA A 83 3.15 -3.88 19.87
N PHE A 84 4.24 -4.36 19.28
CA PHE A 84 4.51 -5.78 19.18
C PHE A 84 5.52 -6.32 20.21
N LYS A 85 6.20 -5.45 20.99
CA LYS A 85 7.18 -5.87 22.01
C LYS A 85 6.61 -6.72 23.16
N GLY A 86 5.29 -6.69 23.36
CA GLY A 86 4.60 -7.56 24.32
C GLY A 86 4.40 -9.00 23.82
N PHE A 87 4.48 -9.20 22.50
CA PHE A 87 4.24 -10.50 21.85
C PHE A 87 5.53 -11.16 21.37
N PHE A 88 6.53 -10.36 21.01
CA PHE A 88 7.78 -10.82 20.43
C PHE A 88 8.98 -10.23 21.17
N ASN A 89 10.09 -10.97 21.20
CA ASN A 89 11.34 -10.51 21.79
C ASN A 89 12.08 -9.54 20.84
N ILE A 90 11.57 -8.32 20.73
CA ILE A 90 12.04 -7.30 19.78
C ILE A 90 13.33 -6.64 20.25
N ASN A 91 14.29 -6.49 19.33
CA ASN A 91 15.54 -5.74 19.52
C ASN A 91 16.04 -5.17 18.17
N GLU A 92 17.21 -4.53 18.17
CA GLU A 92 17.80 -3.89 16.98
C GLU A 92 18.07 -4.84 15.80
N ASN A 93 18.20 -6.15 16.04
CA ASN A 93 18.42 -7.16 15.00
C ASN A 93 17.13 -7.87 14.59
N PHE A 94 16.07 -7.80 15.41
CA PHE A 94 14.79 -8.45 15.16
C PHE A 94 13.64 -7.53 15.57
N TYR A 95 13.05 -6.83 14.60
CA TYR A 95 11.98 -5.87 14.83
C TYR A 95 10.98 -5.85 13.67
N PRO A 96 9.70 -5.49 13.93
CA PRO A 96 8.71 -5.33 12.89
C PRO A 96 9.05 -4.12 12.01
N THR A 97 9.14 -4.36 10.71
CA THR A 97 9.47 -3.33 9.70
C THR A 97 8.24 -2.89 8.92
N TYR A 98 7.23 -3.75 8.84
CA TYR A 98 6.05 -3.53 8.01
C TYR A 98 4.85 -4.25 8.59
N LEU A 99 3.72 -3.56 8.64
CA LEU A 99 2.44 -4.08 9.08
C LEU A 99 1.42 -3.87 7.96
N MET A 100 0.72 -4.93 7.59
CA MET A 100 -0.46 -4.90 6.71
C MET A 100 -1.67 -5.32 7.51
N GLY A 101 -2.79 -4.62 7.34
CA GLY A 101 -4.09 -5.01 7.85
C GLY A 101 -5.14 -4.93 6.75
N GLY A 102 -6.06 -5.89 6.72
CA GLY A 102 -7.17 -5.86 5.77
C GLY A 102 -7.86 -7.20 5.60
N ILE A 103 -8.24 -7.48 4.36
CA ILE A 103 -8.94 -8.71 3.98
C ILE A 103 -8.22 -9.41 2.83
N GLU A 104 -8.24 -10.73 2.88
CA GLU A 104 -7.78 -11.63 1.84
C GLU A 104 -8.98 -12.44 1.33
N CYS A 105 -9.36 -12.23 0.08
CA CYS A 105 -10.60 -12.74 -0.49
C CYS A 105 -10.36 -13.82 -1.54
N TYR A 106 -11.15 -14.88 -1.47
CA TYR A 106 -11.00 -16.11 -2.23
C TYR A 106 -12.23 -16.30 -3.12
N MET A 107 -12.06 -16.23 -4.45
CA MET A 107 -13.18 -16.16 -5.39
C MET A 107 -13.88 -17.49 -5.67
N GLN A 108 -13.24 -18.63 -5.37
CA GLN A 108 -13.73 -19.98 -5.73
C GLN A 108 -13.27 -21.05 -4.73
N SER A 109 -12.94 -20.63 -3.51
CA SER A 109 -12.43 -21.52 -2.48
C SER A 109 -12.64 -20.92 -1.11
N SER A 110 -12.53 -21.75 -0.08
CA SER A 110 -12.37 -21.28 1.28
C SER A 110 -10.90 -20.98 1.58
N PRO A 111 -10.60 -20.00 2.45
CA PRO A 111 -9.27 -19.83 3.01
C PRO A 111 -8.80 -21.15 3.63
N SER A 112 -7.51 -21.45 3.50
CA SER A 112 -6.93 -22.64 4.12
C SER A 112 -7.07 -22.62 5.64
N GLU A 113 -7.08 -21.42 6.24
CA GLU A 113 -7.37 -21.21 7.66
C GLU A 113 -8.24 -19.96 7.86
N PRO A 114 -9.46 -20.10 8.40
CA PRO A 114 -10.34 -18.96 8.69
C PRO A 114 -9.94 -18.20 9.96
N SER A 115 -9.08 -18.80 10.80
CA SER A 115 -8.58 -18.23 12.06
C SER A 115 -7.26 -18.90 12.44
N GLY A 116 -6.34 -18.15 13.05
CA GLY A 116 -5.05 -18.70 13.49
C GLY A 116 -3.88 -17.75 13.28
N VAL A 117 -2.70 -18.14 13.73
CA VAL A 117 -1.44 -17.45 13.45
C VAL A 117 -0.58 -18.33 12.55
N LYS A 118 -0.10 -17.77 11.43
CA LYS A 118 0.84 -18.40 10.51
C LYS A 118 2.17 -17.68 10.53
N VAL A 119 3.25 -18.45 10.48
CA VAL A 119 4.61 -17.93 10.31
C VAL A 119 5.15 -18.42 8.97
N SER A 120 5.71 -17.51 8.19
CA SER A 120 6.37 -17.81 6.92
C SER A 120 7.60 -16.92 6.77
N GLY A 121 8.78 -17.48 7.04
CA GLY A 121 10.05 -16.74 7.05
C GLY A 121 10.01 -15.58 8.05
N SER A 122 10.13 -14.35 7.55
CA SER A 122 10.05 -13.12 8.36
C SER A 122 8.62 -12.59 8.55
N MET A 123 7.60 -13.28 8.08
CA MET A 123 6.20 -12.82 8.15
C MET A 123 5.40 -13.61 9.20
N VAL A 124 4.70 -12.89 10.07
CA VAL A 124 3.64 -13.43 10.93
C VAL A 124 2.28 -12.94 10.43
N SER A 125 1.33 -13.83 10.16
CA SER A 125 -0.02 -13.47 9.75
C SER A 125 -1.06 -14.00 10.73
N ALA A 126 -1.88 -13.11 11.28
CA ALA A 126 -3.04 -13.43 12.10
C ALA A 126 -4.32 -13.36 11.27
N TYR A 127 -5.10 -14.43 11.32
CA TYR A 127 -6.43 -14.53 10.72
C TYR A 127 -7.48 -14.49 11.83
N ASN A 128 -8.49 -13.63 11.66
CA ASN A 128 -9.52 -13.39 12.69
C ASN A 128 -10.94 -13.47 12.12
N GLY A 129 -11.27 -14.62 11.54
CA GLY A 129 -12.60 -14.91 11.01
C GLY A 129 -12.76 -14.61 9.54
N VAL A 130 -13.92 -14.97 9.02
CA VAL A 130 -14.27 -14.87 7.59
C VAL A 130 -15.66 -14.26 7.40
N GLU A 131 -15.85 -13.63 6.26
CA GLU A 131 -17.15 -13.14 5.76
C GLU A 131 -17.39 -13.69 4.35
N SER A 132 -18.65 -14.02 4.03
CA SER A 132 -19.03 -14.53 2.71
C SER A 132 -19.82 -13.47 1.96
N VAL A 133 -19.49 -13.28 0.68
CA VAL A 133 -20.14 -12.33 -0.22
C VAL A 133 -20.61 -13.09 -1.46
N GLU A 134 -21.87 -12.93 -1.83
CA GLU A 134 -22.36 -13.35 -3.14
C GLU A 134 -22.08 -12.25 -4.17
N ASP A 135 -21.28 -12.61 -5.17
CA ASP A 135 -20.85 -11.76 -6.26
C ASP A 135 -21.39 -12.28 -7.59
N LYS A 136 -21.92 -11.37 -8.41
CA LYS A 136 -22.54 -11.71 -9.69
C LYS A 136 -21.52 -12.21 -10.71
N ASP A 137 -20.28 -11.73 -10.65
CA ASP A 137 -19.23 -12.00 -11.63
C ASP A 137 -18.25 -13.03 -11.09
N MET A 138 -18.05 -13.06 -9.76
CA MET A 138 -17.08 -13.93 -9.09
C MET A 138 -17.71 -15.18 -8.44
N GLY A 139 -19.03 -15.22 -8.27
CA GLY A 139 -19.72 -16.25 -7.49
C GLY A 139 -19.59 -16.02 -5.99
N GLN A 140 -19.58 -17.10 -5.21
CA GLN A 140 -19.40 -16.99 -3.76
C GLN A 140 -17.93 -16.68 -3.43
N VAL A 141 -17.69 -15.50 -2.85
CA VAL A 141 -16.37 -15.05 -2.42
C VAL A 141 -16.28 -15.09 -0.89
N ILE A 142 -15.24 -15.72 -0.35
CA ILE A 142 -14.98 -15.78 1.09
C ILE A 142 -13.79 -14.88 1.40
N CYS A 143 -13.97 -13.93 2.31
CA CYS A 143 -12.95 -12.97 2.72
C CYS A 143 -12.50 -13.23 4.15
N ALA A 144 -11.23 -13.53 4.35
CA ALA A 144 -10.62 -13.68 5.65
C ALA A 144 -10.05 -12.34 6.14
N LYS A 145 -10.34 -12.00 7.40
CA LYS A 145 -9.77 -10.84 8.08
C LYS A 145 -8.34 -11.16 8.44
N LYS A 146 -7.39 -10.37 7.95
CA LYS A 146 -5.95 -10.68 8.04
C LYS A 146 -5.15 -9.48 8.53
N ALA A 147 -4.22 -9.73 9.43
CA ALA A 147 -3.13 -8.81 9.76
C ALA A 147 -1.80 -9.53 9.55
N SER A 148 -0.84 -8.89 8.90
CA SER A 148 0.45 -9.46 8.56
C SER A 148 1.58 -8.53 8.97
N ILE A 149 2.51 -9.04 9.77
CA ILE A 149 3.64 -8.30 10.31
C ILE A 149 4.91 -8.90 9.74
N ARG A 150 5.66 -8.11 8.99
CA ARG A 150 7.01 -8.48 8.52
C ARG A 150 8.02 -8.00 9.54
N PHE A 151 8.95 -8.86 9.86
CA PHE A 151 10.10 -8.59 10.70
C PHE A 151 11.37 -8.41 9.86
N SER A 152 12.38 -7.78 10.45
CA SER A 152 13.70 -7.56 9.85
C SER A 152 14.46 -8.87 9.58
N ASP A 153 14.14 -9.93 10.31
CA ASP A 153 14.72 -11.26 10.18
C ASP A 153 13.61 -12.34 10.33
N ASN A 154 13.97 -13.59 10.11
CA ASN A 154 13.07 -14.74 10.25
C ASN A 154 12.52 -14.84 11.66
N VAL A 155 11.22 -15.14 11.74
CA VAL A 155 10.54 -15.36 13.00
C VAL A 155 10.82 -16.79 13.44
N GLY A 156 11.51 -16.94 14.57
CA GLY A 156 11.87 -18.25 15.11
C GLY A 156 10.68 -18.98 15.74
N GLY A 157 10.35 -20.17 15.23
CA GLY A 157 9.44 -21.13 15.87
C GLY A 157 7.94 -20.83 15.75
N GLU A 158 7.14 -21.61 16.49
CA GLU A 158 5.69 -21.40 16.61
C GLU A 158 5.40 -20.17 17.47
N VAL A 159 4.56 -19.26 16.96
CA VAL A 159 4.13 -18.06 17.69
C VAL A 159 2.90 -18.43 18.53
N SER A 160 3.10 -18.61 19.84
CA SER A 160 2.02 -18.87 20.79
C SER A 160 1.37 -17.56 21.26
N VAL A 161 0.64 -16.92 20.35
CA VAL A 161 -0.11 -15.69 20.60
C VAL A 161 -1.56 -15.89 20.15
N ASP A 162 -2.51 -15.33 20.90
CA ASP A 162 -3.91 -15.35 20.49
C ASP A 162 -4.09 -14.57 19.18
N PRO A 163 -4.65 -15.18 18.11
CA PRO A 163 -4.83 -14.51 16.83
C PRO A 163 -5.67 -13.23 16.92
N SER A 164 -6.66 -13.21 17.81
CA SER A 164 -7.56 -12.06 17.98
C SER A 164 -6.85 -10.88 18.64
N ASP A 165 -5.95 -11.12 19.59
CA ASP A 165 -5.13 -10.07 20.20
C ASP A 165 -4.14 -9.48 19.20
N LEU A 166 -3.44 -10.34 18.45
CA LEU A 166 -2.48 -9.88 17.44
C LEU A 166 -3.16 -9.06 16.35
N PHE A 167 -4.33 -9.54 15.88
CA PHE A 167 -5.14 -8.84 14.90
C PHE A 167 -5.67 -7.50 15.41
N ARG A 168 -6.18 -7.45 16.65
CA ARG A 168 -6.67 -6.21 17.27
C ARG A 168 -5.56 -5.18 17.40
N VAL A 169 -4.40 -5.57 17.95
CA VAL A 169 -3.26 -4.66 18.12
C VAL A 169 -2.77 -4.13 16.77
N ALA A 170 -2.72 -4.97 15.75
CA ALA A 170 -2.39 -4.53 14.39
C ALA A 170 -3.34 -3.43 13.88
N LEU A 171 -4.66 -3.63 13.99
CA LEU A 171 -5.63 -2.63 13.55
C LEU A 171 -5.60 -1.36 14.41
N ASP A 172 -5.41 -1.49 15.72
CA ASP A 172 -5.27 -0.36 16.64
C ASP A 172 -4.08 0.53 16.23
N VAL A 173 -2.96 -0.08 15.84
CA VAL A 173 -1.77 0.65 15.35
C VAL A 173 -2.05 1.37 14.04
N ILE A 174 -2.64 0.68 13.05
CA ILE A 174 -2.97 1.30 11.75
C ILE A 174 -3.87 2.52 11.97
N ASN A 175 -4.90 2.38 12.82
CA ASN A 175 -5.83 3.47 13.14
C ASN A 175 -5.16 4.62 13.89
N ASN A 176 -4.32 4.31 14.87
CA ASN A 176 -3.59 5.32 15.64
C ASN A 176 -2.66 6.12 14.72
N VAL A 177 -1.85 5.45 13.91
CA VAL A 177 -0.93 6.13 12.98
C VAL A 177 -1.71 7.00 12.00
N ARG A 178 -2.79 6.49 11.40
CA ARG A 178 -3.66 7.30 10.52
C ARG A 178 -4.28 8.50 11.20
N SER A 179 -4.74 8.34 12.44
CA SER A 179 -5.29 9.45 13.22
C SER A 179 -4.23 10.49 13.55
N LYS A 180 -3.01 10.07 13.88
CA LYS A 180 -1.90 10.97 14.21
C LYS A 180 -1.43 11.77 13.00
N PHE A 181 -1.41 11.17 11.82
CA PHE A 181 -1.02 11.81 10.56
C PHE A 181 -2.23 12.26 9.74
N SER A 182 -3.35 12.60 10.38
CA SER A 182 -4.60 12.96 9.70
C SER A 182 -4.44 14.19 8.80
N GLY A 183 -3.64 15.18 9.17
CA GLY A 183 -3.40 16.38 8.34
C GLY A 183 -2.76 16.04 6.98
N ILE A 184 -1.70 15.23 6.99
CA ILE A 184 -1.01 14.81 5.76
C ILE A 184 -1.92 13.86 4.96
N ARG A 185 -2.71 13.02 5.64
CA ARG A 185 -3.73 12.18 5.01
C ARG A 185 -4.80 13.02 4.29
N ASP A 186 -5.31 14.06 4.92
CA ASP A 186 -6.29 14.96 4.29
C ASP A 186 -5.67 15.67 3.09
N ASP A 187 -4.41 16.09 3.17
CA ASP A 187 -3.66 16.65 2.03
C ASP A 187 -3.48 15.65 0.89
N PHE A 188 -3.25 14.37 1.20
CA PHE A 188 -3.20 13.30 0.21
C PHE A 188 -4.56 13.13 -0.48
N VAL A 189 -5.63 13.04 0.29
CA VAL A 189 -7.00 12.91 -0.24
C VAL A 189 -7.36 14.13 -1.10
N ASN A 190 -6.99 15.34 -0.70
CA ASN A 190 -7.21 16.56 -1.49
C ASN A 190 -6.41 16.53 -2.80
N THR A 191 -5.20 15.98 -2.78
CA THR A 191 -4.32 15.90 -3.96
C THR A 191 -4.80 14.83 -4.95
N TYR A 192 -5.15 13.64 -4.48
CA TYR A 192 -5.42 12.47 -5.33
C TYR A 192 -6.90 12.11 -5.45
N GLY A 193 -7.72 12.44 -4.46
CA GLY A 193 -9.17 12.18 -4.43
C GLY A 193 -9.54 10.82 -3.84
N PHE A 194 -8.60 10.12 -3.21
CA PHE A 194 -8.80 8.81 -2.59
C PHE A 194 -7.87 8.65 -1.38
N GLU A 195 -8.11 7.64 -0.56
CA GLU A 195 -7.36 7.39 0.67
C GLU A 195 -5.99 6.75 0.39
N PRO A 196 -4.92 7.16 1.11
CA PRO A 196 -3.64 6.45 1.03
C PRO A 196 -3.84 4.98 1.43
N GLY A 197 -3.10 4.06 0.84
CA GLY A 197 -3.05 2.66 1.26
C GLY A 197 -1.93 2.40 2.28
N ASP A 198 -0.78 3.02 2.11
CA ASP A 198 0.40 2.89 2.97
C ASP A 198 0.78 4.21 3.64
N ILE A 199 1.29 4.11 4.88
CA ILE A 199 2.02 5.17 5.56
C ILE A 199 3.41 4.64 5.94
N THR A 200 4.44 5.20 5.32
CA THR A 200 5.84 4.92 5.67
C THR A 200 6.41 6.06 6.51
N LEU A 201 7.05 5.71 7.62
CA LEU A 201 7.66 6.65 8.57
C LEU A 201 9.17 6.43 8.61
N THR A 202 9.94 7.46 8.24
CA THR A 202 11.39 7.36 8.13
C THR A 202 12.05 8.56 8.81
N GLY A 203 12.38 8.43 10.09
CA GLY A 203 12.90 9.55 10.87
C GLY A 203 11.88 10.69 10.95
N ASN A 204 12.22 11.85 10.37
CA ASN A 204 11.33 13.02 10.34
C ASN A 204 10.43 13.06 9.09
N GLU A 205 10.61 12.11 8.17
CA GLU A 205 9.86 12.05 6.93
C GLU A 205 8.63 11.14 7.07
N VAL A 206 7.53 11.59 6.48
CA VAL A 206 6.27 10.86 6.41
C VAL A 206 5.88 10.73 4.95
N MET A 207 5.75 9.50 4.50
CA MET A 207 5.37 9.16 3.14
C MET A 207 4.01 8.48 3.14
N LEU A 208 3.04 9.06 2.42
CA LEU A 208 1.73 8.47 2.19
C LEU A 208 1.65 8.02 0.75
N SER A 209 1.23 6.77 0.53
CA SER A 209 1.18 6.23 -0.83
C SER A 209 0.01 5.29 -1.07
N THR A 210 -0.38 5.15 -2.34
CA THR A 210 -1.25 4.06 -2.80
C THR A 210 -0.59 3.41 -4.00
N LEU A 211 -0.45 2.09 -3.93
CA LEU A 211 0.08 1.26 -5.00
C LEU A 211 -1.06 0.62 -5.79
N PHE A 212 -1.05 0.83 -7.09
CA PHE A 212 -2.03 0.28 -8.04
C PHE A 212 -1.39 -0.81 -8.88
N ASP A 213 -2.05 -1.98 -8.95
CA ASP A 213 -1.72 -3.05 -9.90
C ASP A 213 -2.28 -2.71 -11.29
N LEU A 214 -1.40 -2.40 -12.23
CA LEU A 214 -1.79 -1.96 -13.56
C LEU A 214 -2.43 -3.07 -14.41
N ASN A 215 -2.36 -4.33 -13.98
CA ASN A 215 -3.13 -5.40 -14.61
C ASN A 215 -4.64 -5.25 -14.38
N MET A 216 -5.05 -4.46 -13.39
CA MET A 216 -6.46 -4.15 -13.14
C MET A 216 -7.01 -3.08 -14.11
N SER A 217 -6.15 -2.33 -14.80
CA SER A 217 -6.57 -1.28 -15.74
C SER A 217 -5.65 -1.20 -16.95
N SER A 218 -6.02 -1.90 -18.03
CA SER A 218 -5.28 -1.85 -19.30
C SER A 218 -5.18 -0.43 -19.85
N THR A 219 -6.22 0.39 -19.66
CA THR A 219 -6.24 1.81 -20.09
C THR A 219 -5.10 2.60 -19.44
N MET A 220 -4.91 2.45 -18.13
CA MET A 220 -3.81 3.11 -17.41
C MET A 220 -2.46 2.57 -17.88
N ARG A 221 -2.33 1.25 -17.97
CA ARG A 221 -1.10 0.60 -18.42
C ARG A 221 -0.66 1.08 -19.81
N ASP A 222 -1.59 1.12 -20.76
CA ASP A 222 -1.34 1.58 -22.13
C ASP A 222 -1.02 3.07 -22.17
N TYR A 223 -1.66 3.88 -21.32
CA TYR A 223 -1.35 5.29 -21.18
C TYR A 223 0.10 5.49 -20.69
N ILE A 224 0.50 4.82 -19.61
CA ILE A 224 1.85 4.89 -19.05
C ILE A 224 2.88 4.42 -20.08
N GLN A 225 2.61 3.28 -20.73
CA GLN A 225 3.46 2.75 -21.80
C GLN A 225 3.68 3.78 -22.90
N ARG A 226 2.62 4.45 -23.36
CA ARG A 226 2.72 5.45 -24.41
C ARG A 226 3.52 6.66 -23.98
N VAL A 227 3.27 7.18 -22.77
CA VAL A 227 3.95 8.39 -22.25
C VAL A 227 5.44 8.16 -22.06
N PHE A 228 5.84 6.98 -21.57
CA PHE A 228 7.23 6.68 -21.22
C PHE A 228 7.94 5.76 -22.22
N SER A 229 7.34 5.49 -23.38
CA SER A 229 7.90 4.59 -24.41
C SER A 229 9.30 4.97 -24.90
N SER A 230 9.65 6.26 -24.87
CA SER A 230 10.98 6.76 -25.23
C SER A 230 12.01 6.65 -24.12
N ILE A 231 11.58 6.47 -22.87
CA ILE A 231 12.43 6.43 -21.68
C ILE A 231 12.65 4.97 -21.25
N VAL A 232 11.58 4.17 -21.26
CA VAL A 232 11.59 2.76 -20.93
C VAL A 232 11.02 1.98 -22.12
N PRO A 233 11.81 1.75 -23.18
CA PRO A 233 11.34 1.07 -24.36
C PRO A 233 11.12 -0.42 -24.08
N GLU A 234 10.10 -1.00 -24.73
CA GLU A 234 9.83 -2.45 -24.78
C GLU A 234 9.55 -3.15 -23.43
N GLN A 235 9.40 -2.40 -22.34
CA GLN A 235 9.00 -2.95 -21.04
C GLN A 235 7.56 -2.58 -20.70
N THR A 236 6.86 -3.52 -20.07
CA THR A 236 5.44 -3.36 -19.69
C THR A 236 5.32 -2.83 -18.27
N PRO A 237 4.62 -1.70 -18.03
CA PRO A 237 4.31 -1.24 -16.68
C PRO A 237 3.49 -2.28 -15.90
N GLU A 238 3.95 -2.61 -14.69
CA GLU A 238 3.31 -3.56 -13.78
C GLU A 238 2.58 -2.84 -12.65
N LEU A 239 3.24 -1.90 -11.98
CA LEU A 239 2.72 -1.21 -10.81
C LEU A 239 2.88 0.30 -10.96
N MET A 240 1.95 1.05 -10.38
CA MET A 240 2.07 2.49 -10.20
C MET A 240 1.80 2.88 -8.76
N GLY A 241 2.80 3.42 -8.08
CA GLY A 241 2.67 4.08 -6.79
C GLY A 241 2.48 5.58 -6.98
N LEU A 242 1.53 6.17 -6.25
CA LEU A 242 1.40 7.62 -6.14
C LEU A 242 1.52 8.01 -4.68
N GLY A 243 2.19 9.13 -4.39
CA GLY A 243 2.30 9.57 -3.01
C GLY A 243 2.76 10.98 -2.74
N LEU A 244 2.68 11.32 -1.45
CA LEU A 244 3.23 12.53 -0.87
C LEU A 244 4.32 12.13 0.12
N LEU A 245 5.51 12.71 -0.04
CA LEU A 245 6.60 12.62 0.93
C LEU A 245 6.79 14.00 1.56
N CYS A 246 6.56 14.11 2.86
CA CYS A 246 6.65 15.35 3.62
C CYS A 246 7.73 15.23 4.69
N GLY A 247 8.34 16.35 5.10
CA GLY A 247 9.34 16.41 6.18
C GLY A 247 10.77 16.69 5.72
N ALA A 248 11.02 16.64 4.41
CA ALA A 248 12.27 17.10 3.78
C ALA A 248 11.97 18.13 2.70
N GLN A 249 12.98 18.96 2.38
CA GLN A 249 12.87 19.93 1.30
C GLN A 249 12.71 19.18 -0.03
N PRO A 250 11.59 19.36 -0.76
CA PRO A 250 11.34 18.61 -1.97
C PRO A 250 12.15 19.20 -3.13
N ASP A 251 12.84 18.32 -3.86
CA ASP A 251 13.49 18.63 -5.13
C ASP A 251 12.73 18.02 -6.31
N LEU A 252 12.95 18.55 -7.51
CA LEU A 252 12.46 17.93 -8.74
C LEU A 252 13.18 16.59 -8.94
N VAL A 253 12.41 15.52 -9.16
CA VAL A 253 12.96 14.17 -9.38
C VAL A 253 12.47 13.64 -10.72
N PHE A 254 13.41 13.15 -11.52
CA PHE A 254 13.14 12.31 -12.68
C PHE A 254 14.29 11.33 -12.83
N SER A 255 14.04 10.07 -12.52
CA SER A 255 15.08 9.04 -12.52
C SER A 255 14.51 7.69 -12.91
N TYR A 256 15.27 6.91 -13.66
CA TYR A 256 14.95 5.54 -13.98
C TYR A 256 16.11 4.64 -13.56
N ASP A 257 15.81 3.65 -12.72
CA ASP A 257 16.74 2.61 -12.29
C ASP A 257 16.53 1.37 -13.15
N ASP A 258 17.52 1.06 -13.98
CA ASP A 258 17.49 -0.07 -14.92
C ASP A 258 17.65 -1.43 -14.26
N ALA A 259 18.23 -1.51 -13.06
CA ALA A 259 18.40 -2.75 -12.32
C ALA A 259 17.10 -3.12 -11.61
N GLU A 260 16.45 -2.14 -10.98
CA GLU A 260 15.19 -2.34 -10.25
C GLU A 260 13.95 -2.21 -11.16
N LYS A 261 14.13 -1.71 -12.39
CA LYS A 261 13.05 -1.44 -13.36
C LYS A 261 12.03 -0.43 -12.81
N ILE A 262 12.53 0.61 -12.15
CA ILE A 262 11.70 1.61 -11.47
C ILE A 262 11.95 3.00 -12.07
N LEU A 263 10.88 3.63 -12.55
CA LEU A 263 10.85 5.05 -12.91
C LEU A 263 10.24 5.85 -11.76
N VAL A 264 10.90 6.93 -11.36
CA VAL A 264 10.44 7.86 -10.33
C VAL A 264 10.30 9.25 -10.93
N LEU A 265 9.13 9.86 -10.74
CA LEU A 265 8.87 11.27 -10.99
C LEU A 265 8.49 11.94 -9.68
N GLY A 266 9.02 13.13 -9.44
CA GLY A 266 8.73 13.92 -8.25
C GLY A 266 8.70 15.40 -8.56
N HIS A 267 7.72 16.12 -8.01
CA HIS A 267 7.59 17.57 -8.15
C HIS A 267 7.29 18.22 -6.79
N PRO A 268 7.96 19.34 -6.45
CA PRO A 268 7.65 20.11 -5.25
C PRO A 268 6.19 20.57 -5.22
N HIS A 269 5.46 20.14 -4.20
CA HIS A 269 4.03 20.34 -4.08
C HIS A 269 3.68 20.89 -2.70
N LYS A 270 3.04 22.06 -2.70
CA LYS A 270 2.64 22.74 -1.47
C LYS A 270 1.27 22.27 -1.03
N VAL A 271 1.18 21.82 0.22
CA VAL A 271 -0.05 21.38 0.87
C VAL A 271 -0.23 22.09 2.21
N SER A 272 -1.32 21.80 2.94
CA SER A 272 -1.59 22.48 4.20
C SER A 272 -0.59 22.10 5.31
N SER A 273 -0.08 20.85 5.27
CA SER A 273 0.91 20.33 6.21
C SER A 273 2.35 20.78 5.90
N GLY A 274 2.58 21.54 4.83
CA GLY A 274 3.89 22.08 4.46
C GLY A 274 4.27 21.81 3.00
N ASP A 275 5.56 21.94 2.72
CA ASP A 275 6.13 21.59 1.42
C ASP A 275 6.40 20.08 1.40
N CYS A 276 5.86 19.40 0.40
CA CYS A 276 6.02 17.96 0.21
C CYS A 276 6.48 17.66 -1.21
N LEU A 277 7.09 16.51 -1.41
CA LEU A 277 7.30 15.95 -2.74
C LEU A 277 6.05 15.18 -3.12
N LYS A 278 5.34 15.66 -4.15
CA LYS A 278 4.37 14.82 -4.84
C LYS A 278 5.16 13.88 -5.74
N TYR A 279 4.89 12.59 -5.71
CA TYR A 279 5.65 11.63 -6.50
C TYR A 279 4.77 10.59 -7.20
N SER A 280 5.34 10.00 -8.25
CA SER A 280 4.85 8.83 -8.97
C SER A 280 6.01 7.84 -9.12
N ILE A 281 5.80 6.60 -8.72
CA ILE A 281 6.73 5.49 -8.93
C ILE A 281 6.06 4.52 -9.90
N ILE A 282 6.74 4.13 -10.96
CA ILE A 282 6.24 3.14 -11.93
C ILE A 282 7.25 2.00 -11.98
N LYS A 283 6.78 0.79 -11.71
CA LYS A 283 7.58 -0.43 -11.84
C LYS A 283 7.25 -1.14 -13.14
N TYR A 284 8.27 -1.62 -13.83
CA TYR A 284 8.17 -2.34 -15.10
C TYR A 284 8.60 -3.81 -14.94
N LEU A 285 8.16 -4.66 -15.88
CA LEU A 285 8.58 -6.06 -16.05
C LEU A 285 9.89 -6.19 -16.84
#